data_AF-A0A9E3X5Z8-F1
#
_entry.id   AF-A0A9E3X5Z8-F1
#
_cell.length_a   1.000
_cell.length_b   1.000
_cell.length_c   1.000
_cell.angle_alpha   90.00
_cell.angle_beta   90.00
_cell.angle_gamma   90.00
#
_symmetry.space_group_name_H-M   'P 1'
#
loop_
_entity.id
_entity.type
_entity.pdbx_description
1 polymer ?
#
loop_
_entity_poly.entity_id
_entity_poly.type
_entity_poly.pdbx_seq_one_letter_code
_entity_poly.pdbx_strand_id
1 'polypeptide(L)'
;FSANSAEVTGGGIFNEGNLTLNNTIVANSSTGGDCVNASSGAVTSQTHNLIEDSANACGISHGTNGTIVGQDPLLGPLQDNGGPAAGAGTATHTHALLAGSPAIDGGDNAICAAAPVNNLDQRGTVRPQGTACDIGAVEVVTTNLGEGNQVSQDGMTTSYNPTPTTCANLGELPIHTLNPTLSNSSSDTFSDLYFALTALEYVEPQGDYQPTLCNADGGNGGRVDARLSLPLTGDLADNLFAPTESTTFALEVGLPVRKRYRILGSLYGSPVNNNELVLAAETVQAGEVTTVQQLGIFVWEFDDEGNLVDSSVQIFLPLVVR
;
A
#
# COMPACT_ATOMS: atom_id res chain seq x y z
N PHE A 1 0.67 -3.13 -19.17
CA PHE A 1 1.89 -3.43 -19.96
C PHE A 1 2.82 -2.25 -19.80
N SER A 2 4.02 -2.47 -19.29
CA SER A 2 5.00 -1.40 -19.06
C SER A 2 6.40 -1.92 -19.37
N ALA A 3 7.28 -1.08 -19.90
CA ALA A 3 8.70 -1.41 -20.14
C ALA A 3 8.97 -2.60 -21.08
N ASN A 4 8.00 -2.95 -21.94
CA ASN A 4 8.19 -3.98 -22.97
C ASN A 4 8.79 -3.36 -24.25
N SER A 5 9.62 -4.12 -24.96
CA SER A 5 10.31 -3.65 -26.16
C SER A 5 10.21 -4.64 -27.31
N ALA A 6 10.04 -4.13 -28.53
CA ALA A 6 10.18 -4.90 -29.77
C ALA A 6 11.08 -4.16 -30.76
N GLU A 7 11.83 -4.91 -31.59
CA GLU A 7 12.74 -4.31 -32.59
C GLU A 7 12.01 -3.51 -33.67
N VAL A 8 10.75 -3.86 -33.95
CA VAL A 8 9.99 -3.31 -35.08
C VAL A 8 8.73 -2.59 -34.60
N THR A 9 7.72 -3.31 -34.10
CA THR A 9 6.43 -2.72 -33.73
C THR A 9 5.74 -3.50 -32.61
N GLY A 10 4.86 -2.81 -31.87
CA GLY A 10 4.05 -3.36 -30.79
C GLY A 10 4.88 -3.80 -29.61
N GLY A 11 5.75 -2.91 -29.12
CA GLY A 11 6.55 -3.15 -27.92
C GLY A 11 5.67 -3.55 -26.74
N GLY A 12 4.57 -2.82 -26.51
CA GLY A 12 3.58 -3.17 -25.50
C GLY A 12 2.61 -4.25 -26.01
N ILE A 13 1.92 -3.94 -27.11
CA ILE A 13 0.94 -4.80 -27.77
C ILE A 13 1.12 -4.72 -29.28
N PHE A 14 1.30 -5.88 -29.92
CA PHE A 14 1.13 -6.04 -31.37
C PHE A 14 -0.15 -6.82 -31.64
N ASN A 15 -1.11 -6.20 -32.33
CA ASN A 15 -2.43 -6.79 -32.57
C ASN A 15 -2.62 -7.17 -34.05
N GLU A 16 -2.83 -8.45 -34.32
CA GLU A 16 -3.16 -8.98 -35.66
C GLU A 16 -4.63 -9.40 -35.81
N GLY A 17 -5.42 -9.30 -34.74
CA GLY A 17 -6.82 -9.73 -34.69
C GLY A 17 -7.72 -8.74 -33.95
N ASN A 18 -8.68 -9.28 -33.19
CA ASN A 18 -9.61 -8.47 -32.42
C ASN A 18 -9.06 -8.24 -31.00
N LEU A 19 -8.84 -6.97 -30.67
CA LEU A 19 -8.35 -6.56 -29.36
C LEU A 19 -9.47 -5.91 -28.55
N THR A 20 -9.60 -6.32 -27.30
CA THR A 20 -10.44 -5.67 -26.29
C THR A 20 -9.56 -5.14 -25.17
N LEU A 21 -9.68 -3.85 -24.85
CA LEU A 21 -8.93 -3.20 -23.78
C LEU A 21 -9.90 -2.46 -22.86
N ASN A 22 -9.94 -2.81 -21.58
CA ASN A 22 -10.77 -2.11 -20.62
C ASN A 22 -9.96 -1.85 -19.35
N ASN A 23 -10.00 -0.63 -18.81
CA ASN A 23 -9.24 -0.23 -17.62
C ASN A 23 -7.76 -0.67 -17.71
N THR A 24 -7.15 -0.60 -18.90
CA THR A 24 -5.80 -1.14 -19.15
C THR A 24 -4.80 -0.01 -19.36
N ILE A 25 -3.62 -0.14 -18.74
CA ILE A 25 -2.46 0.72 -19.02
C ILE A 25 -1.50 0.00 -19.98
N VAL A 26 -1.09 0.70 -21.05
CA VAL A 26 -0.01 0.30 -21.97
C VAL A 26 0.93 1.48 -22.09
N ALA A 27 2.16 1.35 -21.60
CA ALA A 27 3.07 2.48 -21.46
C ALA A 27 4.52 2.05 -21.46
N ASN A 28 5.43 3.03 -21.43
CA ASN A 28 6.87 2.87 -21.25
C ASN A 28 7.51 1.87 -22.22
N SER A 29 6.93 1.62 -23.41
CA SER A 29 7.59 0.77 -24.39
C SER A 29 8.78 1.48 -25.00
N SER A 30 9.99 1.03 -24.64
CA SER A 30 11.24 1.69 -25.02
C SER A 30 11.50 1.66 -26.53
N THR A 31 11.01 0.64 -27.24
CA THR A 31 11.02 0.52 -28.70
C THR A 31 9.78 -0.21 -29.21
N GLY A 32 9.36 0.09 -30.44
CA GLY A 32 8.23 -0.56 -31.11
C GLY A 32 6.86 0.07 -30.81
N GLY A 33 6.78 1.04 -29.89
CA GLY A 33 5.54 1.72 -29.52
C GLY A 33 4.64 0.90 -28.60
N ASP A 34 3.74 1.57 -27.90
CA ASP A 34 2.90 0.93 -26.89
C ASP A 34 1.89 -0.04 -27.51
N CYS A 35 1.19 0.38 -28.56
CA CYS A 35 0.13 -0.43 -29.16
C CYS A 35 0.09 -0.24 -30.68
N VAL A 36 0.33 -1.31 -31.44
CA VAL A 36 0.30 -1.29 -32.91
C VAL A 36 -0.67 -2.33 -33.44
N ASN A 37 -1.55 -1.91 -34.34
CA ASN A 37 -2.36 -2.83 -35.15
C ASN A 37 -1.60 -3.18 -36.44
N ALA A 38 -1.56 -4.47 -36.77
CA ALA A 38 -1.28 -4.92 -38.12
C ALA A 38 -2.44 -4.56 -39.08
N SER A 39 -2.27 -4.82 -40.37
CA SER A 39 -3.30 -4.52 -41.39
C SER A 39 -4.63 -5.23 -41.15
N SER A 40 -4.64 -6.37 -40.48
CA SER A 40 -5.84 -7.12 -40.06
C SER A 40 -6.27 -6.87 -38.62
N GLY A 41 -5.49 -6.12 -37.84
CA GLY A 41 -5.75 -5.86 -36.43
C GLY A 41 -6.76 -4.74 -36.22
N ALA A 42 -7.69 -4.94 -35.29
CA ALA A 42 -8.64 -3.92 -34.88
C ALA A 42 -8.89 -3.96 -33.36
N VAL A 43 -9.04 -2.78 -32.77
CA VAL A 43 -9.61 -2.63 -31.42
C VAL A 43 -11.13 -2.70 -31.55
N THR A 44 -11.73 -3.81 -31.14
CA THR A 44 -13.16 -4.08 -31.31
C THR A 44 -14.01 -3.60 -30.14
N SER A 45 -13.41 -3.48 -28.95
CA SER A 45 -14.06 -2.94 -27.76
C SER A 45 -13.02 -2.25 -26.89
N GLN A 46 -13.33 -1.04 -26.42
CA GLN A 46 -12.44 -0.35 -25.50
C GLN A 46 -13.18 0.64 -24.60
N THR A 47 -12.74 0.75 -23.35
CA THR A 47 -13.19 1.79 -22.42
C THR A 47 -12.11 2.10 -21.37
N HIS A 48 -11.96 3.38 -21.02
CA HIS A 48 -11.13 3.87 -19.91
C HIS A 48 -9.73 3.25 -19.84
N ASN A 49 -9.02 3.20 -20.97
CA ASN A 49 -7.63 2.77 -21.01
C ASN A 49 -6.67 3.96 -20.89
N LEU A 50 -5.40 3.67 -20.67
CA LEU A 50 -4.34 4.65 -20.79
C LEU A 50 -3.23 4.10 -21.69
N ILE A 51 -2.97 4.80 -22.79
CA ILE A 51 -1.86 4.49 -23.71
C ILE A 51 -0.94 5.70 -23.80
N GLU A 52 0.32 5.56 -23.39
CA GLU A 52 1.25 6.68 -23.28
C GLU A 52 1.69 7.19 -24.67
N ASP A 53 2.03 6.29 -25.57
CA ASP A 53 2.48 6.61 -26.93
C ASP A 53 1.31 6.98 -27.84
N SER A 54 1.12 8.29 -28.03
CA SER A 54 0.10 8.83 -28.92
C SER A 54 0.27 8.47 -30.40
N ALA A 55 1.48 8.13 -30.86
CA ALA A 55 1.72 7.72 -32.23
C ALA A 55 1.37 6.24 -32.46
N ASN A 56 1.51 5.41 -31.42
CA ASN A 56 1.24 3.98 -31.46
C ASN A 56 0.19 3.60 -30.41
N ALA A 57 -1.06 4.02 -30.65
CA ALA A 57 -2.20 3.76 -29.76
C ALA A 57 -3.25 2.80 -30.35
N CYS A 58 -2.84 1.87 -31.23
CA CYS A 58 -3.74 0.94 -31.93
C CYS A 58 -4.94 1.63 -32.63
N GLY A 59 -4.74 2.86 -33.12
CA GLY A 59 -5.78 3.65 -33.77
C GLY A 59 -6.82 4.28 -32.81
N ILE A 60 -6.61 4.16 -31.50
CA ILE A 60 -7.46 4.79 -30.48
C ILE A 60 -7.07 6.26 -30.36
N SER A 61 -8.06 7.15 -30.34
CA SER A 61 -7.86 8.59 -30.11
C SER A 61 -8.14 8.96 -28.66
N HIS A 62 -7.39 9.93 -28.13
CA HIS A 62 -7.60 10.50 -26.80
C HIS A 62 -9.06 10.94 -26.59
N GLY A 63 -9.64 10.62 -25.44
CA GLY A 63 -11.02 10.95 -25.06
C GLY A 63 -12.09 9.96 -25.58
N THR A 64 -11.72 8.96 -26.38
CA THR A 64 -12.70 7.98 -26.89
C THR A 64 -13.08 7.01 -25.78
N ASN A 65 -14.34 6.97 -25.36
CA ASN A 65 -14.85 6.13 -24.26
C ASN A 65 -14.05 6.25 -22.96
N GLY A 66 -13.65 7.47 -22.60
CA GLY A 66 -12.84 7.70 -21.39
C GLY A 66 -11.38 7.29 -21.52
N THR A 67 -10.92 6.78 -22.67
CA THR A 67 -9.52 6.41 -22.86
C THR A 67 -8.61 7.63 -22.99
N ILE A 68 -7.51 7.58 -22.25
CA ILE A 68 -6.44 8.57 -22.23
C ILE A 68 -5.34 8.09 -23.17
N VAL A 69 -5.05 8.89 -24.20
CA VAL A 69 -3.90 8.66 -25.09
C VAL A 69 -2.93 9.82 -24.99
N GLY A 70 -1.62 9.56 -24.98
CA GLY A 70 -0.61 10.61 -25.03
C GLY A 70 -0.21 11.20 -23.67
N GLN A 71 -0.49 10.50 -22.56
CA GLN A 71 -0.09 10.95 -21.22
C GLN A 71 0.67 9.85 -20.50
N ASP A 72 1.71 10.22 -19.75
CA ASP A 72 2.46 9.30 -18.90
C ASP A 72 1.54 8.83 -17.76
N PRO A 73 1.33 7.50 -17.60
CA PRO A 73 0.59 6.98 -16.45
C PRO A 73 1.30 7.21 -15.11
N LEU A 74 2.53 7.72 -15.12
CA LEU A 74 3.40 7.89 -13.96
C LEU A 74 3.47 6.58 -13.18
N LEU A 75 4.13 5.55 -13.74
CA LEU A 75 4.25 4.26 -13.08
C LEU A 75 5.52 4.17 -12.22
N GLY A 76 5.40 3.59 -11.04
CA GLY A 76 6.53 3.11 -10.25
C GLY A 76 7.18 1.85 -10.85
N PRO A 77 8.37 1.45 -10.34
CA PRO A 77 9.03 0.22 -10.76
C PRO A 77 8.16 -1.02 -10.48
N LEU A 78 8.41 -2.11 -11.22
CA LEU A 78 7.79 -3.41 -10.95
C LEU A 78 8.37 -3.97 -9.65
N GLN A 79 7.63 -3.87 -8.56
CA GLN A 79 8.09 -4.30 -7.25
C GLN A 79 6.92 -4.79 -6.39
N ASP A 80 7.21 -5.28 -5.17
CA ASP A 80 6.16 -5.56 -4.20
C ASP A 80 5.58 -4.22 -3.71
N ASN A 81 4.29 -4.00 -3.94
CA ASN A 81 3.57 -2.80 -3.53
C ASN A 81 2.46 -3.11 -2.51
N GLY A 82 2.58 -4.20 -1.74
CA GLY A 82 1.68 -4.59 -0.65
C GLY A 82 0.37 -5.26 -1.08
N GLY A 83 -0.60 -5.37 -0.16
CA GLY A 83 -1.93 -5.96 -0.39
C GLY A 83 -2.50 -6.70 0.84
N PRO A 84 -3.83 -6.70 1.10
CA PRO A 84 -4.43 -7.35 2.28
C PRO A 84 -4.27 -8.88 2.33
N ALA A 85 -3.87 -9.52 1.22
CA ALA A 85 -3.79 -10.96 1.11
C ALA A 85 -2.49 -11.45 0.45
N ALA A 86 -1.36 -11.34 1.14
CA ALA A 86 -0.23 -12.24 0.93
C ALA A 86 -0.03 -13.11 2.18
N GLY A 87 -1.03 -13.95 2.47
CA GLY A 87 -0.80 -15.11 3.32
C GLY A 87 0.19 -16.05 2.64
N ALA A 88 1.40 -16.17 3.17
CA ALA A 88 2.39 -17.24 2.90
C ALA A 88 2.55 -17.72 1.44
N GLY A 89 2.40 -16.83 0.46
CA GLY A 89 2.56 -17.10 -0.97
C GLY A 89 3.11 -15.86 -1.66
N THR A 90 3.96 -16.06 -2.67
CA THR A 90 4.71 -15.01 -3.39
C THR A 90 3.85 -13.78 -3.73
N ALA A 91 4.19 -12.62 -3.17
CA ALA A 91 3.58 -11.36 -3.56
C ALA A 91 3.69 -11.17 -5.08
N THR A 92 2.60 -10.77 -5.73
CA THR A 92 2.63 -10.46 -7.16
C THR A 92 3.18 -9.05 -7.32
N HIS A 93 4.36 -8.92 -7.92
CA HIS A 93 4.93 -7.60 -8.21
C HIS A 93 4.01 -6.80 -9.14
N THR A 94 3.83 -5.52 -8.85
CA THR A 94 2.93 -4.62 -9.60
C THR A 94 3.65 -3.31 -9.95
N HIS A 95 3.05 -2.51 -10.83
CA HIS A 95 3.45 -1.12 -11.05
C HIS A 95 2.47 -0.22 -10.30
N ALA A 96 2.93 0.47 -9.26
CA ALA A 96 2.09 1.42 -8.53
C ALA A 96 1.90 2.73 -9.33
N LEU A 97 0.75 3.39 -9.17
CA LEU A 97 0.41 4.66 -9.85
C LEU A 97 0.94 5.87 -9.07
N LEU A 98 1.84 6.68 -9.65
CA LEU A 98 2.46 7.84 -9.00
C LEU A 98 1.50 8.98 -8.73
N ALA A 99 1.83 9.82 -7.73
CA ALA A 99 1.00 10.96 -7.35
C ALA A 99 0.77 11.86 -8.57
N GLY A 100 -0.49 12.23 -8.82
CA GLY A 100 -0.88 12.96 -10.02
C GLY A 100 -1.01 12.10 -11.27
N SER A 101 -0.95 10.77 -11.16
CA SER A 101 -1.17 9.86 -12.28
C SER A 101 -2.56 10.11 -12.88
N PRO A 102 -2.65 10.29 -14.21
CA PRO A 102 -3.94 10.39 -14.90
C PRO A 102 -4.75 9.08 -14.89
N ALA A 103 -4.18 7.97 -14.42
CA ALA A 103 -4.88 6.71 -14.21
C ALA A 103 -5.70 6.68 -12.91
N ILE A 104 -5.40 7.56 -11.95
CA ILE A 104 -6.12 7.63 -10.68
C ILE A 104 -7.55 8.11 -10.93
N ASP A 105 -8.54 7.43 -10.35
CA ASP A 105 -9.98 7.70 -10.53
C ASP A 105 -10.42 7.69 -12.02
N GLY A 106 -9.63 7.08 -12.90
CA GLY A 106 -9.82 7.14 -14.36
C GLY A 106 -10.57 5.95 -14.97
N GLY A 107 -10.87 4.92 -14.19
CA GLY A 107 -11.44 3.65 -14.65
C GLY A 107 -12.97 3.59 -14.67
N ASP A 108 -13.50 2.55 -15.33
CA ASP A 108 -14.92 2.24 -15.34
C ASP A 108 -15.31 1.34 -14.15
N ASN A 109 -16.10 1.88 -13.22
CA ASN A 109 -16.57 1.16 -12.02
C ASN A 109 -17.40 -0.09 -12.34
N ALA A 110 -18.18 -0.09 -13.43
CA ALA A 110 -19.00 -1.25 -13.78
C ALA A 110 -18.11 -2.44 -14.19
N ILE A 111 -16.97 -2.15 -14.82
CA ILE A 111 -15.97 -3.17 -15.17
C ILE A 111 -15.23 -3.66 -13.93
N CYS A 112 -14.86 -2.77 -13.01
CA CYS A 112 -14.24 -3.15 -11.75
C CYS A 112 -15.16 -4.04 -10.88
N ALA A 113 -16.47 -3.80 -10.89
CA ALA A 113 -17.44 -4.61 -10.18
C ALA A 113 -17.74 -5.97 -10.83
N ALA A 114 -17.57 -6.08 -12.15
CA ALA A 114 -17.87 -7.30 -12.88
C ALA A 114 -16.81 -8.40 -12.62
N ALA A 115 -17.23 -9.66 -12.71
CA ALA A 115 -16.29 -10.77 -12.77
C ALA A 115 -15.42 -10.65 -14.04
N PRO A 116 -14.12 -10.98 -13.98
CA PRO A 116 -13.42 -11.61 -12.85
C PRO A 116 -12.79 -10.64 -11.85
N VAL A 117 -12.91 -9.32 -12.04
CA VAL A 117 -12.27 -8.31 -11.19
C VAL A 117 -12.88 -8.29 -9.79
N ASN A 118 -14.21 -8.42 -9.68
CA ASN A 118 -14.94 -8.58 -8.42
C ASN A 118 -14.57 -7.53 -7.35
N ASN A 119 -14.39 -6.27 -7.76
CA ASN A 119 -13.98 -5.14 -6.91
C ASN A 119 -12.65 -5.33 -6.20
N LEU A 120 -11.72 -6.11 -6.75
CA LEU A 120 -10.39 -6.30 -6.18
C LEU A 120 -9.31 -5.94 -7.21
N ASP A 121 -8.27 -5.25 -6.76
CA ASP A 121 -7.05 -5.07 -7.53
C ASP A 121 -6.18 -6.34 -7.47
N GLN A 122 -5.05 -6.36 -8.21
CA GLN A 122 -4.18 -7.54 -8.28
C GLN A 122 -3.58 -7.95 -6.92
N ARG A 123 -3.57 -7.04 -5.95
CA ARG A 123 -3.05 -7.23 -4.59
C ARG A 123 -4.15 -7.64 -3.60
N GLY A 124 -5.42 -7.66 -4.02
CA GLY A 124 -6.58 -7.89 -3.18
C GLY A 124 -7.11 -6.64 -2.48
N THR A 125 -6.72 -5.45 -2.92
CA THR A 125 -7.23 -4.16 -2.42
C THR A 125 -8.61 -3.89 -3.02
N VAL A 126 -9.57 -3.43 -2.21
CA VAL A 126 -10.92 -3.12 -2.67
C VAL A 126 -10.91 -1.94 -3.64
N ARG A 127 -11.69 -2.05 -4.72
CA ARG A 127 -11.92 -0.99 -5.71
C ARG A 127 -13.42 -0.64 -5.76
N PRO A 128 -13.82 0.62 -5.99
CA PRO A 128 -12.98 1.82 -5.98
C PRO A 128 -12.66 2.30 -4.56
N GLN A 129 -11.52 2.97 -4.38
CA GLN A 129 -11.21 3.73 -3.14
C GLN A 129 -11.60 5.22 -3.26
N GLY A 130 -11.59 5.76 -4.48
CA GLY A 130 -12.01 7.13 -4.79
C GLY A 130 -13.40 7.22 -5.43
N THR A 131 -13.57 8.22 -6.29
CA THR A 131 -14.78 8.43 -7.09
C THR A 131 -14.97 7.35 -8.15
N ALA A 132 -13.87 6.79 -8.66
CA ALA A 132 -13.87 5.66 -9.56
C ALA A 132 -12.67 4.76 -9.29
N CYS A 133 -12.69 3.53 -9.81
CA CYS A 133 -11.52 2.66 -9.71
C CYS A 133 -10.43 3.19 -10.63
N ASP A 134 -9.19 2.92 -10.31
CA ASP A 134 -8.09 3.37 -11.14
C ASP A 134 -8.00 2.59 -12.46
N ILE A 135 -7.35 3.17 -13.47
CA ILE A 135 -6.98 2.41 -14.66
C ILE A 135 -5.81 1.49 -14.29
N GLY A 136 -5.89 0.20 -14.63
CA GLY A 136 -4.79 -0.75 -14.46
C GLY A 136 -4.95 -1.74 -13.31
N ALA A 137 -3.82 -2.30 -12.88
CA ALA A 137 -3.76 -3.47 -12.00
C ALA A 137 -3.77 -3.13 -10.50
N VAL A 138 -3.56 -1.86 -10.16
CA VAL A 138 -3.37 -1.36 -8.80
C VAL A 138 -4.40 -0.27 -8.54
N GLU A 139 -5.02 -0.34 -7.37
CA GLU A 139 -5.84 0.74 -6.83
C GLU A 139 -5.00 1.57 -5.85
N VAL A 140 -4.90 2.87 -6.09
CA VAL A 140 -4.38 3.84 -5.14
C VAL A 140 -5.37 3.89 -4.00
N VAL A 141 -4.87 3.54 -2.81
CA VAL A 141 -5.64 3.68 -1.59
C VAL A 141 -5.69 5.16 -1.25
N THR A 142 -6.77 5.81 -1.68
CA THR A 142 -7.17 7.11 -1.17
C THR A 142 -7.86 6.88 0.16
N THR A 143 -7.12 6.97 1.25
CA THR A 143 -7.78 7.13 2.54
C THR A 143 -8.55 8.44 2.49
N ASN A 144 -9.88 8.39 2.51
CA ASN A 144 -10.68 9.57 2.79
C ASN A 144 -10.39 9.98 4.23
N LEU A 145 -9.56 11.00 4.41
CA LEU A 145 -9.15 11.49 5.72
C LEU A 145 -10.17 12.45 6.32
N GLY A 146 -11.42 12.01 6.24
CA GLY A 146 -12.62 12.70 6.70
C GLY A 146 -13.82 11.77 6.82
N GLU A 147 -13.85 10.63 6.11
CA GLU A 147 -14.88 9.60 6.24
C GLU A 147 -14.22 8.21 6.08
N GLY A 148 -13.88 7.53 7.19
CA GLY A 148 -13.55 6.10 7.16
C GLY A 148 -12.29 5.62 7.89
N ASN A 149 -11.35 6.51 8.26
CA ASN A 149 -10.24 6.08 9.12
C ASN A 149 -10.80 5.70 10.50
N GLN A 150 -10.68 4.42 10.86
CA GLN A 150 -11.24 3.91 12.12
C GLN A 150 -10.41 4.36 13.32
N VAL A 151 -9.23 4.94 13.05
CA VAL A 151 -8.25 5.32 14.06
C VAL A 151 -7.65 6.69 13.74
N SER A 152 -7.51 7.55 14.74
CA SER A 152 -6.77 8.81 14.68
C SER A 152 -5.42 8.71 15.38
N GLN A 153 -4.42 9.46 14.89
CA GLN A 153 -3.17 9.66 15.62
C GLN A 153 -3.34 10.87 16.55
N ASP A 154 -3.34 10.62 17.86
CA ASP A 154 -3.48 11.66 18.89
C ASP A 154 -2.14 12.31 19.22
N GLY A 155 -1.03 11.58 19.03
CA GLY A 155 0.29 12.07 19.38
C GLY A 155 1.43 11.16 18.95
N MET A 156 2.64 11.66 19.13
CA MET A 156 3.88 10.90 18.98
C MET A 156 4.93 11.46 19.92
N THR A 157 5.56 10.57 20.69
CA THR A 157 6.78 10.91 21.44
C THR A 157 7.94 10.07 20.94
N THR A 158 9.15 10.62 20.99
CA THR A 158 10.35 9.94 20.52
C THR A 158 11.49 10.05 21.52
N SER A 159 12.37 9.05 21.53
CA SER A 159 13.59 9.08 22.33
C SER A 159 14.71 8.31 21.64
N TYR A 160 15.89 8.90 21.55
CA TYR A 160 17.05 8.28 20.93
C TYR A 160 18.08 7.82 21.97
N ASN A 161 18.43 6.54 21.93
CA ASN A 161 19.54 5.97 22.70
C ASN A 161 20.76 5.75 21.78
N PRO A 162 21.83 6.56 21.92
CA PRO A 162 23.03 6.42 21.11
C PRO A 162 23.87 5.19 21.48
N THR A 163 23.67 4.60 22.67
CA THR A 163 24.39 3.42 23.12
C THR A 163 23.82 2.21 22.39
N PRO A 164 24.63 1.44 21.63
CA PRO A 164 24.16 0.24 20.98
C PRO A 164 23.52 -0.72 21.98
N THR A 165 22.31 -1.16 21.69
CA THR A 165 21.59 -2.19 22.44
C THR A 165 21.14 -3.27 21.47
N THR A 166 20.83 -4.46 21.99
CA THR A 166 20.39 -5.59 21.17
C THR A 166 19.19 -5.19 20.32
N CYS A 167 19.35 -5.32 19.00
CA CYS A 167 18.32 -5.11 18.00
C CYS A 167 18.03 -6.47 17.35
N ALA A 168 17.00 -7.17 17.84
CA ALA A 168 16.64 -8.49 17.35
C ALA A 168 17.86 -9.46 17.29
N ASN A 169 17.86 -10.37 16.32
CA ASN A 169 19.00 -11.24 16.00
C ASN A 169 20.06 -10.57 15.09
N LEU A 170 20.02 -9.24 14.95
CA LEU A 170 20.86 -8.49 13.99
C LEU A 170 22.11 -7.87 14.63
N GLY A 171 22.27 -8.00 15.94
CA GLY A 171 23.39 -7.44 16.71
C GLY A 171 22.98 -6.22 17.53
N GLU A 172 23.95 -5.38 17.87
CA GLU A 172 23.72 -4.18 18.68
C GLU A 172 23.65 -2.93 17.79
N LEU A 173 22.58 -2.15 17.91
CA LEU A 173 22.37 -0.91 17.18
C LEU A 173 21.92 0.20 18.15
N PRO A 174 22.27 1.47 17.89
CA PRO A 174 21.58 2.60 18.49
C PRO A 174 20.08 2.53 18.18
N ILE A 175 19.24 2.78 19.18
CA ILE A 175 17.78 2.64 19.06
C ILE A 175 17.11 4.00 19.11
N HIS A 176 16.25 4.27 18.14
CA HIS A 176 15.28 5.33 18.19
C HIS A 176 13.91 4.73 18.53
N THR A 177 13.43 5.00 19.74
CA THR A 177 12.12 4.53 20.20
C THR A 177 11.05 5.57 19.84
N LEU A 178 10.02 5.13 19.13
CA LEU A 178 8.88 5.94 18.75
C LEU A 178 7.64 5.42 19.49
N ASN A 179 6.89 6.31 20.13
CA ASN A 179 5.65 5.98 20.80
C ASN A 179 4.49 6.78 20.18
N PRO A 180 3.92 6.33 19.06
CA PRO A 180 2.64 6.84 18.58
C PRO A 180 1.52 6.55 19.58
N THR A 181 0.66 7.54 19.80
CA THR A 181 -0.61 7.39 20.51
C THR A 181 -1.73 7.43 19.48
N LEU A 182 -2.54 6.38 19.45
CA LEU A 182 -3.65 6.22 18.51
C LEU A 182 -4.98 6.08 19.26
N SER A 183 -6.03 6.73 18.79
CA SER A 183 -7.41 6.58 19.30
C SER A 183 -8.30 5.89 18.30
N ASN A 184 -9.19 5.03 18.76
CA ASN A 184 -10.27 4.50 17.93
C ASN A 184 -11.31 5.60 17.72
N SER A 185 -11.39 6.11 16.50
CA SER A 185 -12.32 7.17 16.08
C SER A 185 -13.60 6.61 15.48
N SER A 186 -13.79 5.28 15.47
CA SER A 186 -14.97 4.62 14.92
C SER A 186 -16.00 4.21 15.98
N SER A 187 -17.11 3.63 15.51
CA SER A 187 -18.15 3.05 16.37
C SER A 187 -17.92 1.57 16.70
N ASP A 188 -16.92 0.94 16.10
CA ASP A 188 -16.67 -0.50 16.19
C ASP A 188 -15.56 -0.80 17.21
N THR A 189 -15.57 -2.00 17.78
CA THR A 189 -14.51 -2.49 18.67
C THR A 189 -13.61 -3.45 17.90
N PHE A 190 -12.29 -3.37 18.12
CA PHE A 190 -11.33 -4.25 17.45
C PHE A 190 -10.51 -5.08 18.44
N SER A 191 -10.16 -6.31 18.06
CA SER A 191 -9.19 -7.17 18.76
C SER A 191 -7.97 -7.43 17.87
N ASP A 192 -6.97 -8.14 18.41
CA ASP A 192 -5.81 -8.65 17.66
C ASP A 192 -5.08 -7.58 16.86
N LEU A 193 -4.89 -6.41 17.49
CA LEU A 193 -4.24 -5.29 16.85
C LEU A 193 -2.80 -5.65 16.47
N TYR A 194 -2.40 -5.29 15.26
CA TYR A 194 -0.99 -5.31 14.88
C TYR A 194 -0.65 -4.19 13.91
N PHE A 195 0.57 -3.69 14.03
CA PHE A 195 1.14 -2.74 13.09
C PHE A 195 2.04 -3.49 12.10
N ALA A 196 1.83 -3.30 10.81
CA ALA A 196 2.68 -3.88 9.77
C ALA A 196 3.39 -2.79 8.99
N LEU A 197 4.72 -2.92 8.88
CA LEU A 197 5.52 -2.01 8.07
C LEU A 197 5.35 -2.30 6.59
N THR A 198 5.03 -1.26 5.83
CA THR A 198 5.13 -1.25 4.37
C THR A 198 6.52 -0.80 3.94
N ALA A 199 7.13 0.13 4.68
CA ALA A 199 8.51 0.54 4.46
C ALA A 199 9.16 1.09 5.73
N LEU A 200 10.47 0.87 5.84
CA LEU A 200 11.36 1.49 6.79
C LEU A 200 12.71 1.71 6.12
N GLU A 201 13.03 2.97 5.83
CA GLU A 201 14.16 3.34 4.99
C GLU A 201 14.67 4.75 5.27
N TYR A 202 15.95 4.99 4.97
CA TYR A 202 16.49 6.34 4.95
C TYR A 202 15.89 7.12 3.76
N VAL A 203 15.65 8.42 3.97
CA VAL A 203 15.21 9.32 2.90
C VAL A 203 16.30 9.45 1.83
N GLU A 204 17.56 9.46 2.25
CA GLU A 204 18.73 9.47 1.37
C GLU A 204 19.51 8.15 1.52
N PRO A 205 19.92 7.48 0.43
CA PRO A 205 20.63 6.21 0.49
C PRO A 205 21.92 6.27 1.34
N GLN A 206 22.08 5.30 2.25
CA GLN A 206 23.25 5.17 3.14
C GLN A 206 24.11 3.94 2.78
N GLY A 207 24.26 3.65 1.48
CA GLY A 207 24.90 2.43 1.02
C GLY A 207 24.12 1.18 1.46
N ASP A 208 24.81 0.19 2.03
CA ASP A 208 24.20 -1.06 2.50
C ASP A 208 23.52 -0.91 3.88
N TYR A 209 23.68 0.23 4.56
CA TYR A 209 23.09 0.46 5.87
C TYR A 209 21.59 0.76 5.75
N GLN A 210 20.79 0.10 6.59
CA GLN A 210 19.35 0.23 6.57
C GLN A 210 18.79 0.31 7.99
N PRO A 211 17.78 1.17 8.25
CA PRO A 211 17.09 1.17 9.52
C PRO A 211 16.29 -0.13 9.65
N THR A 212 16.10 -0.61 10.88
CA THR A 212 15.40 -1.88 11.13
C THR A 212 14.48 -1.77 12.34
N LEU A 213 13.29 -2.35 12.26
CA LEU A 213 12.41 -2.51 13.41
C LEU A 213 12.93 -3.66 14.26
N CYS A 214 13.47 -3.36 15.44
CA CYS A 214 14.15 -4.30 16.32
C CYS A 214 13.19 -5.17 17.13
N ASN A 215 12.00 -4.65 17.42
CA ASN A 215 10.99 -5.33 18.22
C ASN A 215 9.92 -6.01 17.37
N ALA A 216 10.17 -6.25 16.08
CA ALA A 216 9.24 -6.98 15.21
C ALA A 216 8.98 -8.42 15.71
N ASP A 217 7.77 -8.90 15.48
CA ASP A 217 7.30 -10.25 15.78
C ASP A 217 8.25 -11.30 15.21
N GLY A 218 8.45 -12.38 15.96
CA GLY A 218 9.38 -13.45 15.58
C GLY A 218 10.86 -13.14 15.86
N GLY A 219 11.19 -11.96 16.39
CA GLY A 219 12.50 -11.65 16.99
C GLY A 219 13.67 -11.52 16.01
N ASN A 220 13.39 -11.53 14.70
CA ASN A 220 14.42 -11.35 13.66
C ASN A 220 14.60 -9.90 13.24
N GLY A 221 13.75 -9.00 13.75
CA GLY A 221 13.63 -7.64 13.25
C GLY A 221 13.11 -7.61 11.81
N GLY A 222 12.85 -6.43 11.28
CA GLY A 222 12.42 -6.33 9.89
C GLY A 222 12.23 -4.90 9.40
N ARG A 223 11.94 -4.78 8.11
CA ARG A 223 11.84 -3.49 7.41
C ARG A 223 10.57 -3.36 6.61
N VAL A 224 10.35 -4.32 5.72
CA VAL A 224 9.13 -4.51 4.93
C VAL A 224 8.44 -5.75 5.47
N ASP A 225 7.12 -5.67 5.63
CA ASP A 225 6.21 -6.68 6.19
C ASP A 225 6.49 -7.09 7.64
N ALA A 226 7.44 -6.42 8.30
CA ALA A 226 7.69 -6.60 9.72
C ALA A 226 6.43 -6.24 10.50
N ARG A 227 5.94 -7.19 11.29
CA ARG A 227 4.75 -7.02 12.12
C ARG A 227 5.15 -6.72 13.54
N LEU A 228 4.32 -5.96 14.23
CA LEU A 228 4.38 -5.73 15.66
C LEU A 228 2.97 -5.97 16.21
N SER A 229 2.78 -7.09 16.90
CA SER A 229 1.53 -7.38 17.59
C SER A 229 1.35 -6.44 18.79
N LEU A 230 0.14 -5.94 19.02
CA LEU A 230 -0.21 -4.98 20.08
C LEU A 230 -1.23 -5.63 21.04
N PRO A 231 -1.24 -5.30 22.35
CA PRO A 231 -0.43 -4.28 23.03
C PRO A 231 0.84 -4.87 23.67
N LEU A 232 1.99 -4.19 23.51
CA LEU A 232 3.23 -4.63 24.16
C LEU A 232 3.49 -3.94 25.51
N THR A 233 2.75 -2.86 25.82
CA THR A 233 2.75 -2.20 27.13
C THR A 233 1.44 -1.44 27.33
N GLY A 234 0.48 -2.05 28.05
CA GLY A 234 -0.63 -1.42 28.81
C GLY A 234 -1.57 -0.41 28.12
N ASP A 235 -2.87 -0.74 28.07
CA ASP A 235 -4.01 0.13 28.46
C ASP A 235 -5.34 -0.33 27.84
N LEU A 236 -5.29 -1.22 26.84
CA LEU A 236 -6.51 -1.81 26.28
C LEU A 236 -7.14 -2.81 27.25
N ALA A 237 -8.34 -2.52 27.73
CA ALA A 237 -9.08 -3.46 28.56
C ALA A 237 -9.39 -4.73 27.75
N ASP A 238 -9.04 -5.90 28.29
CA ASP A 238 -9.28 -7.20 27.65
C ASP A 238 -8.73 -7.36 26.22
N ASN A 239 -7.67 -6.60 25.85
CA ASN A 239 -7.10 -6.53 24.49
C ASN A 239 -8.11 -6.06 23.41
N LEU A 240 -9.12 -5.31 23.84
CA LEU A 240 -10.10 -4.68 22.95
C LEU A 240 -9.72 -3.22 22.74
N PHE A 241 -9.86 -2.74 21.52
CA PHE A 241 -9.73 -1.34 21.15
C PHE A 241 -11.12 -0.79 20.89
N ALA A 242 -11.79 -0.38 21.96
CA ALA A 242 -13.15 0.10 21.94
C ALA A 242 -13.24 1.52 21.35
N PRO A 243 -14.43 1.96 20.89
CA PRO A 243 -14.65 3.33 20.47
C PRO A 243 -14.13 4.35 21.50
N THR A 244 -13.43 5.38 21.03
CA THR A 244 -12.81 6.46 21.83
C THR A 244 -11.66 6.04 22.74
N GLU A 245 -11.31 4.76 22.80
CA GLU A 245 -10.15 4.28 23.53
C GLU A 245 -8.87 4.70 22.82
N SER A 246 -7.82 5.01 23.58
CA SER A 246 -6.50 5.33 23.04
C SER A 246 -5.48 4.31 23.53
N THR A 247 -4.53 3.97 22.67
CA THR A 247 -3.40 3.10 22.99
C THR A 247 -2.09 3.70 22.50
N THR A 248 -1.02 3.41 23.22
CA THR A 248 0.34 3.82 22.85
C THR A 248 1.21 2.57 22.74
N PHE A 249 1.98 2.46 21.66
CA PHE A 249 2.90 1.34 21.47
C PHE A 249 4.27 1.83 21.04
N ALA A 250 5.31 1.04 21.34
CA ALA A 250 6.68 1.38 21.01
C ALA A 250 7.12 0.72 19.70
N LEU A 251 7.66 1.51 18.77
CA LEU A 251 8.47 1.02 17.66
C LEU A 251 9.94 1.27 18.00
N GLU A 252 10.73 0.20 18.12
CA GLU A 252 12.16 0.29 18.39
C GLU A 252 12.93 0.24 17.07
N VAL A 253 13.34 1.40 16.55
CA VAL A 253 14.03 1.50 15.28
C VAL A 253 15.53 1.50 15.50
N GLY A 254 16.20 0.42 15.09
CA GLY A 254 17.65 0.31 15.05
C GLY A 254 18.21 1.12 13.89
N LEU A 255 19.12 2.04 14.18
CA LEU A 255 19.73 2.95 13.22
C LEU A 255 21.23 2.69 13.12
N PRO A 256 21.71 1.92 12.11
CA PRO A 256 23.14 1.79 11.85
C PRO A 256 23.82 3.13 11.52
N VAL A 257 23.06 4.08 10.96
CA VAL A 257 23.49 5.44 10.66
C VAL A 257 22.41 6.40 11.15
N ARG A 258 22.77 7.42 11.94
CA ARG A 258 21.81 8.42 12.39
C ARG A 258 21.55 9.44 11.28
N LYS A 259 20.54 9.17 10.44
CA LYS A 259 20.14 9.97 9.28
C LYS A 259 18.61 10.00 9.17
N ARG A 260 18.12 11.01 8.46
CA ARG A 260 16.71 11.19 8.12
C ARG A 260 16.13 9.91 7.52
N TYR A 261 15.03 9.44 8.08
CA TYR A 261 14.39 8.19 7.68
C TYR A 261 12.89 8.31 7.79
N ARG A 262 12.20 7.39 7.12
CA ARG A 262 10.74 7.35 7.08
C ARG A 262 10.21 5.95 7.39
N ILE A 263 9.01 5.94 7.97
CA ILE A 263 8.23 4.76 8.30
C ILE A 263 6.90 4.87 7.58
N LEU A 264 6.55 3.81 6.87
CA LEU A 264 5.22 3.62 6.33
C LEU A 264 4.70 2.33 6.94
N GLY A 265 3.52 2.38 7.52
CA GLY A 265 2.89 1.18 8.05
C GLY A 265 1.38 1.33 8.17
N SER A 266 0.74 0.20 8.42
CA SER A 266 -0.70 0.14 8.61
C SER A 266 -1.03 -0.55 9.91
N LEU A 267 -2.02 -0.02 10.61
CA LEU A 267 -2.64 -0.69 11.75
C LEU A 267 -3.75 -1.59 11.24
N TYR A 268 -3.80 -2.80 11.74
CA TYR A 268 -4.83 -3.79 11.48
C TYR A 268 -5.49 -4.25 12.78
N GLY A 269 -6.71 -4.77 12.68
CA GLY A 269 -7.43 -5.40 13.78
C GLY A 269 -8.61 -6.24 13.29
N SER A 270 -9.10 -7.14 14.13
CA SER A 270 -10.29 -7.94 13.86
C SER A 270 -11.51 -7.25 14.47
N PRO A 271 -12.58 -6.95 13.70
CA PRO A 271 -13.78 -6.36 14.27
C PRO A 271 -14.47 -7.38 15.19
N VAL A 272 -14.84 -6.92 16.39
CA VAL A 272 -15.58 -7.71 17.37
C VAL A 272 -17.06 -7.44 17.17
N ASN A 273 -17.82 -8.48 16.81
CA ASN A 273 -19.26 -8.33 16.60
C ASN A 273 -20.00 -8.22 17.96
N ASN A 274 -21.09 -7.46 17.99
CA ASN A 274 -21.86 -7.16 19.21
C ASN A 274 -22.45 -8.42 19.89
N ASN A 275 -22.43 -9.58 19.21
CA ASN A 275 -22.89 -10.85 19.74
C ASN A 275 -21.79 -11.61 20.50
N GLU A 276 -20.50 -11.33 20.28
CA GLU A 276 -19.39 -11.92 21.03
C GLU A 276 -19.17 -11.25 22.41
N LEU A 277 -19.53 -9.97 22.55
CA LEU A 277 -19.48 -9.26 23.84
C LEU A 277 -20.40 -9.86 24.93
N VAL A 278 -21.33 -10.76 24.55
CA VAL A 278 -22.24 -11.45 25.48
C VAL A 278 -21.67 -12.78 26.00
N LEU A 279 -20.52 -13.25 25.47
CA LEU A 279 -19.96 -14.57 25.80
C LEU A 279 -18.52 -14.55 26.34
N ALA A 280 -18.04 -13.40 26.85
CA ALA A 280 -16.75 -13.30 27.55
C ALA A 280 -16.74 -13.96 28.96
N ALA A 281 -17.44 -15.09 29.12
CA ALA A 281 -17.37 -15.92 30.32
C ALA A 281 -17.33 -17.44 30.02
N GLU A 282 -17.42 -17.91 28.77
CA GLU A 282 -17.36 -19.35 28.52
C GLU A 282 -16.77 -19.69 27.14
N THR A 283 -15.73 -20.52 27.16
CA THR A 283 -14.95 -21.13 26.05
C THR A 283 -15.69 -21.21 24.70
N VAL A 284 -15.25 -20.42 23.72
CA VAL A 284 -15.56 -20.63 22.29
C VAL A 284 -14.36 -21.29 21.61
N GLN A 285 -14.63 -22.39 20.90
CA GLN A 285 -13.65 -23.19 20.16
C GLN A 285 -13.11 -22.46 18.92
N ALA A 286 -11.83 -22.66 18.65
CA ALA A 286 -11.14 -22.26 17.44
C ALA A 286 -11.87 -22.72 16.16
N GLY A 287 -12.35 -21.77 15.36
CA GLY A 287 -12.97 -22.09 14.07
C GLY A 287 -13.69 -20.97 13.33
N GLU A 288 -13.62 -19.71 13.77
CA GLU A 288 -14.28 -18.59 13.08
C GLU A 288 -13.24 -17.76 12.32
N VAL A 289 -13.53 -17.46 11.05
CA VAL A 289 -12.66 -16.68 10.17
C VAL A 289 -12.64 -15.24 10.69
N THR A 290 -11.62 -14.89 11.48
CA THR A 290 -11.38 -13.50 11.87
C THR A 290 -10.96 -12.72 10.62
N THR A 291 -11.89 -12.01 10.00
CA THR A 291 -11.58 -11.08 8.91
C THR A 291 -10.79 -9.91 9.48
N VAL A 292 -9.48 -9.91 9.28
CA VAL A 292 -8.62 -8.78 9.66
C VAL A 292 -8.94 -7.57 8.78
N GLN A 293 -9.18 -6.43 9.41
CA GLN A 293 -9.46 -5.14 8.76
C GLN A 293 -8.27 -4.18 8.93
N GLN A 294 -7.98 -3.40 7.90
CA GLN A 294 -7.05 -2.28 8.00
C GLN A 294 -7.75 -1.08 8.64
N LEU A 295 -7.21 -0.62 9.77
CA LEU A 295 -7.83 0.42 10.60
C LEU A 295 -7.29 1.82 10.30
N GLY A 296 -6.03 1.90 9.84
CA GLY A 296 -5.42 3.14 9.39
C GLY A 296 -4.03 2.96 8.80
N ILE A 297 -3.59 3.96 8.05
CA ILE A 297 -2.26 4.05 7.43
C ILE A 297 -1.52 5.21 8.07
N PHE A 298 -0.23 4.99 8.35
CA PHE A 298 0.62 5.95 9.03
C PHE A 298 1.92 6.13 8.27
N VAL A 299 2.25 7.40 8.02
CA VAL A 299 3.51 7.83 7.45
C VAL A 299 4.17 8.77 8.43
N TRP A 300 5.37 8.41 8.88
CA TRP A 300 6.16 9.22 9.78
C TRP A 300 7.55 9.41 9.22
N GLU A 301 8.00 10.66 9.21
CA GLU A 301 9.35 10.99 8.81
C GLU A 301 10.09 11.69 9.96
N PHE A 302 11.33 11.27 10.19
CA PHE A 302 12.17 11.77 11.27
C PHE A 302 13.44 12.38 10.69
N ASP A 303 13.84 13.55 11.20
CA ASP A 303 15.12 14.19 10.86
C ASP A 303 16.34 13.44 11.42
N ASP A 304 17.54 13.94 11.12
CA ASP A 304 18.81 13.39 11.63
C ASP A 304 18.86 13.43 13.17
N GLU A 305 18.12 14.34 13.81
CA GLU A 305 18.03 14.47 15.25
C GLU A 305 17.00 13.51 15.88
N GLY A 306 16.13 12.89 15.08
CA GLY A 306 15.06 12.00 15.54
C GLY A 306 13.75 12.73 15.90
N ASN A 307 13.61 14.00 15.50
CA ASN A 307 12.35 14.72 15.63
C ASN A 307 11.43 14.37 14.47
N LEU A 308 10.13 14.26 14.75
CA LEU A 308 9.10 14.09 13.74
C LEU A 308 9.01 15.36 12.88
N VAL A 309 9.31 15.25 11.59
CA VAL A 309 9.28 16.37 10.63
C VAL A 309 8.06 16.36 9.72
N ASP A 310 7.45 15.18 9.52
CA ASP A 310 6.18 15.02 8.83
C ASP A 310 5.34 13.95 9.53
N SER A 311 4.10 14.31 9.85
CA SER A 311 3.06 13.44 10.40
C SER A 311 1.75 13.71 9.69
N SER A 312 1.82 13.78 8.37
CA SER A 312 0.65 13.83 7.54
C SER A 312 -0.04 12.46 7.61
N VAL A 313 -1.19 12.42 8.28
CA VAL A 313 -2.24 11.44 8.00
C VAL A 313 -2.63 11.51 6.50
N GLN A 314 -2.25 12.58 5.78
CA GLN A 314 -2.52 12.84 4.38
C GLN A 314 -1.39 12.45 3.41
N ILE A 315 -1.65 11.37 2.66
CA ILE A 315 -1.69 11.35 1.18
C ILE A 315 -0.46 10.84 0.38
N PHE A 316 -0.83 10.06 -0.66
CA PHE A 316 -0.13 9.60 -1.88
C PHE A 316 1.23 8.92 -1.71
N LEU A 317 1.24 7.60 -1.87
CA LEU A 317 2.44 6.95 -2.38
C LEU A 317 2.11 6.14 -3.61
N PRO A 318 2.99 6.32 -4.56
CA PRO A 318 4.08 5.37 -4.68
C PRO A 318 5.43 6.04 -4.58
N LEU A 319 6.31 5.35 -3.87
CA LEU A 319 7.72 5.67 -3.93
C LEU A 319 8.41 4.78 -4.96
N VAL A 320 9.04 5.43 -5.91
CA VAL A 320 10.15 4.93 -6.72
C VAL A 320 11.33 4.61 -5.79
N VAL A 321 11.80 3.37 -5.78
CA VAL A 321 13.11 3.04 -5.20
C VAL A 321 14.06 2.75 -6.36
N ARG A 322 15.19 3.49 -6.43
CA ARG A 322 16.32 3.23 -7.33
C ARG A 322 17.28 2.23 -6.71
#